data_AF-A0A2N6BY69-F1
#
_entry.id   AF-A0A2N6BY69-F1
#
_cell.length_a   1.000
_cell.length_b   1.000
_cell.length_c   1.000
_cell.angle_alpha   90.00
_cell.angle_beta   90.00
_cell.angle_gamma   90.00
#
_symmetry.space_group_name_H-M   'P 1'
#
loop_
_entity.id
_entity.type
_entity.pdbx_description
1 polymer ?
#
loop_
_entity_poly.entity_id
_entity_poly.type
_entity_poly.pdbx_seq_one_letter_code
_entity_poly.pdbx_strand_id
1 'polypeptide(L)'
;MSHIRQDLVAVVYHSFDRWLSASSLNLACHEGCSVCCTQNVNVTAVEADLIHDYVRHHGLKAWLAAKLESAPAGRQPLQTTNEFAEQCLTGRQEMAEATATTRGRACLFLQEERCRIYPVRPFACRCMASLHTCRQGDSAELPAYYITASTAGQQLIEHIGQGQYWGNLYDVLLALCDHVDKEATARCLASASCIAQARARLKKARPLPGFLIPDDEYDQVSSFIQSVLQENIAGKRVEDILNGKGSHA
;
A
#
# COMPACT_ATOMS: atom_id res chain seq x y z
N MET A 1 -1.64 -22.49 0.41
CA MET A 1 -0.36 -22.16 1.07
C MET A 1 0.04 -20.77 0.58
N SER A 2 0.04 -19.67 1.32
CA SER A 2 -0.29 -19.35 2.70
C SER A 2 -0.89 -17.93 2.64
N HIS A 3 -2.20 -17.78 2.86
CA HIS A 3 -2.88 -16.47 2.89
C HIS A 3 -2.42 -15.60 4.06
N ILE A 4 -1.50 -16.11 4.90
CA ILE A 4 -1.02 -15.43 6.11
C ILE A 4 -0.55 -14.00 5.84
N ARG A 5 0.12 -13.72 4.72
CA ARG A 5 0.55 -12.35 4.39
C ARG A 5 -0.63 -11.43 4.07
N GLN A 6 -1.62 -11.94 3.33
CA GLN A 6 -2.84 -11.20 3.03
C GLN A 6 -3.66 -10.96 4.30
N ASP A 7 -3.76 -11.96 5.18
CA ASP A 7 -4.40 -11.84 6.50
C ASP A 7 -3.69 -10.81 7.38
N LEU A 8 -2.34 -10.82 7.39
CA LEU A 8 -1.53 -9.82 8.10
C LEU A 8 -1.78 -8.40 7.58
N VAL A 9 -1.82 -8.20 6.25
CA VAL A 9 -2.16 -6.90 5.65
C VAL A 9 -3.58 -6.48 6.04
N ALA A 10 -4.54 -7.40 6.01
CA ALA A 10 -5.92 -7.13 6.44
C ALA A 10 -5.99 -6.71 7.92
N VAL A 11 -5.19 -7.34 8.80
CA VAL A 11 -5.07 -6.91 10.19
C VAL A 11 -4.54 -5.48 10.30
N VAL A 12 -3.52 -5.09 9.52
CA VAL A 12 -3.03 -3.71 9.50
C VAL A 12 -4.15 -2.74 9.08
N TYR A 13 -4.92 -3.10 8.04
CA TYR A 13 -6.03 -2.27 7.56
C TYR A 13 -7.10 -2.08 8.62
N HIS A 14 -7.58 -3.16 9.23
CA HIS A 14 -8.62 -3.11 10.25
C HIS A 14 -8.15 -2.42 11.53
N SER A 15 -6.89 -2.63 11.93
CA SER A 15 -6.33 -1.95 13.10
C SER A 15 -6.20 -0.45 12.87
N PHE A 16 -5.83 -0.03 11.65
CA PHE A 16 -5.78 1.38 11.29
C PHE A 16 -7.18 2.01 11.28
N ASP A 17 -8.16 1.34 10.66
CA ASP A 17 -9.55 1.80 10.62
C ASP A 17 -10.13 1.94 12.04
N ARG A 18 -9.82 0.98 12.94
CA ARG A 18 -10.22 1.00 14.36
C ARG A 18 -9.55 2.14 15.12
N TRP A 19 -8.24 2.32 14.95
CA TRP A 19 -7.48 3.40 15.57
C TRP A 19 -8.00 4.77 15.14
N LEU A 20 -8.26 4.95 13.84
CA LEU A 20 -8.86 6.16 13.30
C LEU A 20 -10.26 6.41 13.86
N SER A 21 -11.09 5.38 13.94
CA SER A 21 -12.46 5.48 14.50
C SER A 21 -12.46 5.83 16.00
N ALA A 22 -11.40 5.46 16.72
CA ALA A 22 -11.21 5.81 18.12
C ALA A 22 -10.63 7.23 18.32
N SER A 23 -10.10 7.84 17.26
CA SER A 23 -9.61 9.21 17.29
C SER A 23 -10.75 10.23 17.27
N SER A 24 -10.51 11.45 17.74
CA SER A 24 -11.46 12.57 17.65
C SER A 24 -11.41 13.30 16.30
N LEU A 25 -10.81 12.70 15.27
CA LEU A 25 -10.65 13.34 13.96
C LEU A 25 -11.93 13.30 13.15
N ASN A 26 -12.37 14.47 12.69
CA ASN A 26 -13.47 14.60 11.75
C ASN A 26 -12.92 14.75 10.34
N LEU A 27 -12.76 13.64 9.63
CA LEU A 27 -12.24 13.64 8.27
C LEU A 27 -13.31 14.09 7.27
N ALA A 28 -12.94 14.94 6.31
CA ALA A 28 -13.80 15.30 5.19
C ALA A 28 -13.86 14.20 4.12
N CYS A 29 -12.93 13.24 4.16
CA CYS A 29 -12.83 12.16 3.19
C CYS A 29 -13.84 11.05 3.47
N HIS A 30 -14.56 10.63 2.44
CA HIS A 30 -15.48 9.49 2.47
C HIS A 30 -15.34 8.66 1.18
N GLU A 31 -15.99 7.49 1.13
CA GLU A 31 -16.11 6.75 -0.14
C GLU A 31 -16.76 7.61 -1.21
N GLY A 32 -16.11 7.74 -2.37
CA GLY A 32 -16.52 8.67 -3.44
C GLY A 32 -15.75 10.00 -3.46
N CYS A 33 -14.92 10.31 -2.46
CA CYS A 33 -13.99 11.43 -2.56
C CYS A 33 -12.83 11.06 -3.50
N SER A 34 -12.72 11.74 -4.65
CA SER A 34 -11.77 11.40 -5.72
C SER A 34 -10.66 12.42 -5.96
N VAL A 35 -10.59 13.48 -5.15
CA VAL A 35 -9.66 14.60 -5.37
C VAL A 35 -8.19 14.14 -5.33
N CYS A 36 -7.84 13.23 -4.43
CA CYS A 36 -6.49 12.67 -4.29
C CYS A 36 -6.24 11.39 -5.12
N CYS A 37 -7.24 10.91 -5.90
CA CYS A 37 -7.16 9.65 -6.64
C CYS A 37 -6.27 9.76 -7.88
N THR A 38 -4.97 9.59 -7.70
CA THR A 38 -3.96 9.67 -8.76
C THR A 38 -3.25 8.33 -9.01
N GLN A 39 -2.39 8.28 -10.03
CA GLN A 39 -1.60 7.11 -10.40
C GLN A 39 -0.32 6.91 -9.56
N ASN A 40 0.01 7.86 -8.67
CA ASN A 40 1.23 7.83 -7.86
C ASN A 40 1.02 7.03 -6.57
N VAL A 41 0.76 5.73 -6.72
CA VAL A 41 0.50 4.82 -5.60
C VAL A 41 1.54 3.71 -5.64
N ASN A 42 2.31 3.57 -4.57
CA ASN A 42 3.21 2.44 -4.40
C ASN A 42 2.55 1.38 -3.50
N VAL A 43 2.77 0.11 -3.83
CA VAL A 43 2.16 -1.04 -3.14
C VAL A 43 3.16 -2.19 -3.03
N THR A 44 2.86 -3.12 -2.13
CA THR A 44 3.53 -4.42 -2.09
C THR A 44 2.85 -5.44 -3.02
N ALA A 45 3.57 -6.52 -3.35
CA ALA A 45 3.00 -7.67 -4.03
C ALA A 45 1.80 -8.27 -3.27
N VAL A 46 1.83 -8.26 -1.94
CA VAL A 46 0.75 -8.79 -1.09
C VAL A 46 -0.55 -7.99 -1.27
N GLU A 47 -0.45 -6.66 -1.33
CA GLU A 47 -1.61 -5.81 -1.61
C GLU A 47 -2.12 -5.99 -3.05
N ALA A 48 -1.22 -6.15 -4.01
CA ALA A 48 -1.59 -6.45 -5.39
C ALA A 48 -2.26 -7.84 -5.53
N ASP A 49 -1.87 -8.83 -4.71
CA ASP A 49 -2.53 -10.13 -4.64
C ASP A 49 -3.98 -10.00 -4.17
N LEU A 50 -4.24 -9.19 -3.12
CA LEU A 50 -5.60 -8.88 -2.67
C LEU A 50 -6.46 -8.28 -3.80
N ILE A 51 -5.88 -7.41 -4.62
CA ILE A 51 -6.57 -6.81 -5.77
C ILE A 51 -6.86 -7.86 -6.84
N HIS A 52 -5.89 -8.71 -7.18
CA HIS A 52 -6.08 -9.80 -8.14
C HIS A 52 -7.16 -10.78 -7.68
N ASP A 53 -7.18 -11.14 -6.40
CA ASP A 53 -8.23 -12.00 -5.81
C ASP A 53 -9.61 -11.36 -5.89
N TYR A 54 -9.71 -10.07 -5.52
CA TYR A 54 -10.96 -9.32 -5.65
C TYR A 54 -11.44 -9.28 -7.10
N VAL A 55 -10.56 -8.95 -8.04
CA VAL A 55 -10.86 -8.89 -9.48
C VAL A 55 -11.31 -10.24 -10.02
N ARG A 56 -10.65 -11.33 -9.58
CA ARG A 56 -11.01 -12.70 -9.95
C ARG A 56 -12.41 -13.06 -9.43
N HIS A 57 -12.69 -12.82 -8.15
CA HIS A 57 -13.97 -13.16 -7.52
C HIS A 57 -15.15 -12.35 -8.10
N HIS A 58 -14.90 -11.13 -8.58
CA HIS A 58 -15.95 -10.26 -9.12
C HIS A 58 -16.03 -10.27 -10.66
N GLY A 59 -15.31 -11.17 -11.33
CA GLY A 59 -15.36 -11.27 -12.80
C GLY A 59 -14.80 -10.05 -13.54
N LEU A 60 -13.90 -9.28 -12.91
CA LEU A 60 -13.37 -8.01 -13.44
C LEU A 60 -12.06 -8.18 -14.24
N LYS A 61 -11.67 -9.40 -14.61
CA LYS A 61 -10.34 -9.69 -15.18
C LYS A 61 -10.06 -8.94 -16.49
N ALA A 62 -11.02 -8.97 -17.42
CA ALA A 62 -10.90 -8.25 -18.69
C ALA A 62 -10.86 -6.73 -18.49
N TRP A 63 -11.62 -6.22 -17.50
CA TRP A 63 -11.56 -4.81 -17.11
C TRP A 63 -10.18 -4.44 -16.57
N LEU A 64 -9.62 -5.25 -15.68
CA LEU A 64 -8.28 -5.00 -15.13
C LEU A 64 -7.22 -5.03 -16.23
N ALA A 65 -7.25 -6.04 -17.11
CA ALA A 65 -6.31 -6.14 -18.22
C ALA A 65 -6.34 -4.88 -19.11
N ALA A 66 -7.53 -4.44 -19.52
CA ALA A 66 -7.68 -3.21 -20.31
C ALA A 66 -7.14 -1.96 -19.59
N LYS A 67 -7.30 -1.87 -18.25
CA LYS A 67 -6.71 -0.78 -17.47
C LYS A 67 -5.19 -0.85 -17.47
N LEU A 68 -4.61 -2.02 -17.24
CA LEU A 68 -3.17 -2.22 -17.19
C LEU A 68 -2.51 -1.97 -18.56
N GLU A 69 -3.17 -2.31 -19.67
CA GLU A 69 -2.69 -1.99 -21.02
C GLU A 69 -2.67 -0.49 -21.31
N SER A 70 -3.67 0.23 -20.79
CA SER A 70 -3.75 1.70 -20.92
C SER A 70 -2.83 2.45 -19.95
N ALA A 71 -2.21 1.75 -19.01
CA ALA A 71 -1.40 2.37 -17.98
C ALA A 71 -0.11 2.93 -18.59
N PRO A 72 0.25 4.20 -18.29
CA PRO A 72 1.58 4.67 -18.62
C PRO A 72 2.61 3.85 -17.85
N ALA A 73 3.84 3.79 -18.36
CA ALA A 73 4.95 3.25 -17.59
C ALA A 73 5.03 3.98 -16.24
N GLY A 74 5.03 3.21 -15.14
CA GLY A 74 5.17 3.77 -13.81
C GLY A 74 6.52 4.46 -13.64
N ARG A 75 6.58 5.49 -12.79
CA ARG A 75 7.87 6.04 -12.38
C ARG A 75 8.53 5.04 -11.43
N GLN A 76 9.74 4.60 -11.77
CA GLN A 76 10.54 3.79 -10.86
C GLN A 76 10.79 4.57 -9.56
N PRO A 77 10.38 4.06 -8.39
CA PRO A 77 10.66 4.71 -7.13
C PRO A 77 12.16 4.74 -6.85
N LEU A 78 12.65 5.84 -6.27
CA LEU A 78 14.07 5.98 -5.89
C LEU A 78 14.44 5.01 -4.76
N GLN A 79 13.53 4.86 -3.79
CA GLN A 79 13.68 4.00 -2.63
C GLN A 79 12.32 3.50 -2.14
N THR A 80 12.31 2.43 -1.35
CA THR A 80 11.11 1.97 -0.64
C THR A 80 10.86 2.76 0.65
N THR A 81 9.71 2.54 1.30
CA THR A 81 9.39 3.18 2.59
C THR A 81 10.40 2.74 3.67
N ASN A 82 10.73 1.45 3.71
CA ASN A 82 11.69 0.92 4.67
C ASN A 82 13.15 1.23 4.30
N GLU A 83 13.50 1.39 3.01
CA GLU A 83 14.82 1.93 2.61
C GLU A 83 14.99 3.37 3.10
N PHE A 84 13.95 4.21 2.93
CA PHE A 84 13.95 5.58 3.44
C PHE A 84 14.06 5.61 4.97
N ALA A 85 13.29 4.78 5.67
CA ALA A 85 13.35 4.69 7.12
C ALA A 85 14.73 4.26 7.64
N GLU A 86 15.37 3.30 6.98
CA GLU A 86 16.72 2.89 7.33
C GLU A 86 17.72 4.05 7.17
N GLN A 87 17.59 4.86 6.11
CA GLN A 87 18.46 6.03 5.91
C GLN A 87 18.26 7.08 7.00
N CYS A 88 17.01 7.38 7.40
CA CYS A 88 16.73 8.29 8.50
C CYS A 88 17.31 7.79 9.83
N LEU A 89 17.05 6.53 10.19
CA LEU A 89 17.51 5.92 11.45
C LEU A 89 19.04 5.81 11.53
N THR A 90 19.72 5.71 10.40
CA THR A 90 21.19 5.62 10.33
C THR A 90 21.88 6.96 10.08
N GLY A 91 21.13 8.08 10.02
CA GLY A 91 21.69 9.42 9.75
C GLY A 91 22.28 9.57 8.35
N ARG A 92 21.90 8.71 7.39
CA ARG A 92 22.38 8.70 6.00
C ARG A 92 21.39 9.36 5.04
N GLN A 93 20.40 10.10 5.55
CA GLN A 93 19.43 10.78 4.71
C GLN A 93 20.13 11.86 3.89
N GLU A 94 20.33 11.58 2.60
CA GLU A 94 20.65 12.62 1.63
C GLU A 94 19.37 13.43 1.38
N MET A 95 19.48 14.75 1.45
CA MET A 95 18.37 15.65 1.16
C MET A 95 18.10 15.57 -0.34
N ALA A 96 17.25 14.62 -0.75
CA ALA A 96 16.78 14.55 -2.12
C ALA A 96 16.15 15.89 -2.46
N GLU A 97 16.62 16.54 -3.53
CA GLU A 97 15.96 17.73 -4.05
C GLU A 97 14.47 17.41 -4.19
N ALA A 98 13.62 18.29 -3.65
CA ALA A 98 12.19 18.15 -3.77
C ALA A 98 11.84 18.22 -5.28
N THR A 99 11.86 17.07 -5.96
CA THR A 99 11.43 17.02 -7.36
C THR A 99 9.99 17.45 -7.32
N ALA A 100 9.70 18.59 -7.96
CA ALA A 100 8.37 19.17 -8.06
C ALA A 100 7.37 18.01 -8.24
N THR A 101 6.45 17.87 -7.28
CA THR A 101 5.43 16.82 -7.27
C THR A 101 4.63 16.97 -8.54
N THR A 102 5.03 16.25 -9.58
CA THR A 102 4.37 16.33 -10.87
C THR A 102 2.99 15.77 -10.63
N ARG A 103 1.97 16.61 -10.86
CA ARG A 103 0.57 16.24 -10.68
C ARG A 103 0.32 14.88 -11.32
N GLY A 104 -0.02 13.90 -10.49
CA GLY A 104 -0.31 12.55 -10.98
C GLY A 104 -1.55 12.56 -11.88
N ARG A 105 -1.53 11.77 -12.96
CA ARG A 105 -2.73 11.50 -13.76
C ARG A 105 -3.80 10.86 -12.86
N ALA A 106 -5.08 11.00 -13.22
CA ALA A 106 -6.16 10.35 -12.50
C ALA A 106 -5.98 8.82 -12.45
N CYS A 107 -6.30 8.21 -11.31
CA CYS A 107 -6.22 6.77 -11.11
C CYS A 107 -7.06 6.02 -12.17
N LEU A 108 -6.52 4.94 -12.73
CA LEU A 108 -7.19 4.14 -13.78
C LEU A 108 -8.38 3.34 -13.23
N PHE A 109 -8.45 3.16 -11.92
CA PHE A 109 -9.54 2.46 -11.22
C PHE A 109 -10.67 3.38 -10.79
N LEU A 110 -10.54 4.69 -11.01
CA LEU A 110 -11.60 5.66 -10.75
C LEU A 110 -12.69 5.56 -11.84
N GLN A 111 -13.94 5.38 -11.43
CA GLN A 111 -15.12 5.41 -12.30
C GLN A 111 -16.23 6.18 -11.57
N GLU A 112 -16.76 7.22 -12.20
CA GLU A 112 -17.84 8.03 -11.61
C GLU A 112 -17.52 8.44 -10.16
N GLU A 113 -16.31 8.98 -9.95
CA GLU A 113 -15.78 9.42 -8.65
C GLU A 113 -15.59 8.31 -7.59
N ARG A 114 -15.89 7.06 -7.93
CA ARG A 114 -15.73 5.90 -7.05
C ARG A 114 -14.60 4.98 -7.52
N CYS A 115 -13.77 4.53 -6.60
CA CYS A 115 -12.74 3.53 -6.90
C CYS A 115 -13.40 2.15 -7.10
N ARG A 116 -13.25 1.53 -8.28
CA ARG A 116 -13.87 0.22 -8.56
C ARG A 116 -13.33 -0.92 -7.68
N ILE A 117 -12.14 -0.73 -7.10
CA ILE A 117 -11.50 -1.66 -6.15
C ILE A 117 -11.51 -1.13 -4.72
N TYR A 118 -12.42 -0.21 -4.36
CA TYR A 118 -12.44 0.45 -3.05
C TYR A 118 -12.29 -0.50 -1.84
N PRO A 119 -12.96 -1.67 -1.78
CA PRO A 119 -12.83 -2.59 -0.63
C PRO A 119 -11.40 -3.11 -0.43
N VAL A 120 -10.63 -3.24 -1.51
CA VAL A 120 -9.24 -3.72 -1.52
C VAL A 120 -8.27 -2.64 -1.97
N ARG A 121 -8.62 -1.36 -1.78
CA ARG A 121 -7.72 -0.25 -2.09
C ARG A 121 -6.44 -0.38 -1.25
N PRO A 122 -5.26 -0.17 -1.84
CA PRO A 122 -4.00 -0.25 -1.11
C PRO A 122 -3.93 0.71 0.08
N PHE A 123 -3.05 0.44 1.03
CA PHE A 123 -2.92 1.24 2.24
C PHE A 123 -2.56 2.68 1.95
N ALA A 124 -1.67 2.93 0.98
CA ALA A 124 -1.31 4.27 0.54
C ALA A 124 -2.52 5.10 0.08
N CYS A 125 -3.59 4.46 -0.41
CA CYS A 125 -4.86 5.11 -0.73
C CYS A 125 -5.82 5.16 0.48
N ARG A 126 -5.78 4.15 1.36
CA ARG A 126 -6.63 4.05 2.55
C ARG A 126 -6.27 5.08 3.62
N CYS A 127 -4.98 5.31 3.84
CA CYS A 127 -4.49 6.25 4.84
C CYS A 127 -4.48 7.69 4.32
N MET A 128 -4.71 7.93 3.02
CA MET A 128 -4.83 9.28 2.47
C MET A 128 -6.16 9.90 2.90
N ALA A 129 -6.09 11.01 3.64
CA ALA A 129 -7.25 11.71 4.18
C ALA A 129 -6.98 13.21 4.30
N SER A 130 -8.01 13.99 4.65
CA SER A 130 -7.91 15.41 4.94
C SER A 130 -8.98 15.80 5.96
N LEU A 131 -8.64 16.75 6.84
CA LEU A 131 -9.59 17.39 7.76
C LEU A 131 -10.56 18.34 7.04
N HIS A 132 -10.18 18.80 5.84
CA HIS A 132 -10.97 19.74 5.06
C HIS A 132 -11.29 19.19 3.67
N THR A 133 -12.44 19.61 3.13
CA THR A 133 -12.82 19.26 1.76
C THR A 133 -11.79 19.85 0.78
N CYS A 134 -11.03 18.97 0.14
CA CYS A 134 -10.02 19.36 -0.82
C CYS A 134 -10.64 19.78 -2.15
N ARG A 135 -9.97 20.69 -2.85
CA ARG A 135 -10.13 20.96 -4.28
C ARG A 135 -8.88 20.50 -5.03
N GLN A 136 -9.00 20.52 -6.34
CA GLN A 136 -7.88 20.16 -7.20
C GLN A 136 -6.71 21.14 -7.01
N GLY A 137 -5.57 20.62 -6.58
CA GLY A 137 -4.37 21.40 -6.30
C GLY A 137 -4.14 21.69 -4.81
N ASP A 138 -5.12 21.38 -3.96
CA ASP A 138 -4.97 21.53 -2.51
C ASP A 138 -4.05 20.43 -1.96
N SER A 139 -3.35 20.77 -0.88
CA SER A 139 -2.67 19.80 -0.02
C SER A 139 -3.65 19.27 1.02
N ALA A 140 -3.62 17.96 1.25
CA ALA A 140 -4.34 17.37 2.36
C ALA A 140 -3.79 17.88 3.70
N GLU A 141 -4.67 18.21 4.63
CA GLU A 141 -4.30 18.68 5.96
C GLU A 141 -4.66 17.64 7.02
N LEU A 142 -3.67 17.20 7.78
CA LEU A 142 -3.77 16.18 8.81
C LEU A 142 -2.79 16.47 9.95
N PRO A 143 -3.08 16.06 11.20
CA PRO A 143 -2.12 16.14 12.29
C PRO A 143 -0.88 15.27 12.03
N ALA A 144 0.27 15.68 12.55
CA ALA A 144 1.55 15.00 12.34
C ALA A 144 1.50 13.52 12.77
N TYR A 145 0.93 13.22 13.95
CA TYR A 145 0.77 11.84 14.44
C TYR A 145 -0.02 10.93 13.48
N TYR A 146 -0.95 11.48 12.70
CA TYR A 146 -1.70 10.70 11.71
C TYR A 146 -0.80 10.31 10.52
N ILE A 147 0.05 11.24 10.07
CA ILE A 147 1.03 10.99 9.01
C ILE A 147 2.05 9.95 9.49
N THR A 148 2.47 10.04 10.74
CA THR A 148 3.38 9.07 11.37
C THR A 148 2.74 7.69 11.52
N ALA A 149 1.49 7.58 11.99
CA ALA A 149 0.76 6.32 12.02
C ALA A 149 0.58 5.71 10.61
N SER A 150 0.28 6.55 9.61
CA SER A 150 0.20 6.14 8.21
C SER A 150 1.55 5.62 7.70
N THR A 151 2.65 6.25 8.08
CA THR A 151 4.00 5.80 7.73
C THR A 151 4.32 4.46 8.40
N ALA A 152 4.04 4.31 9.70
CA ALA A 152 4.24 3.06 10.44
C ALA A 152 3.42 1.89 9.82
N GLY A 153 2.18 2.16 9.39
CA GLY A 153 1.36 1.17 8.69
C GLY A 153 1.97 0.73 7.35
N GLN A 154 2.50 1.69 6.56
CA GLN A 154 3.24 1.38 5.33
C GLN A 154 4.52 0.56 5.60
N GLN A 155 5.27 0.90 6.65
CA GLN A 155 6.48 0.17 7.03
C GLN A 155 6.19 -1.29 7.42
N LEU A 156 5.08 -1.52 8.16
CA LEU A 156 4.60 -2.86 8.50
C LEU A 156 4.18 -3.67 7.28
N ILE A 157 3.40 -3.08 6.39
CA ILE A 157 2.93 -3.75 5.16
C ILE A 157 4.11 -4.12 4.26
N GLU A 158 5.08 -3.21 4.12
CA GLU A 158 6.31 -3.52 3.39
C GLU A 158 7.08 -4.68 4.05
N HIS A 159 7.20 -4.70 5.38
CA HIS A 159 7.84 -5.81 6.09
C HIS A 159 7.10 -7.16 5.91
N ILE A 160 5.76 -7.15 5.90
CA ILE A 160 4.95 -8.34 5.61
C ILE A 160 5.27 -8.88 4.20
N GLY A 161 5.42 -7.98 3.23
CA GLY A 161 5.78 -8.29 1.84
C GLY A 161 7.28 -8.47 1.57
N GLN A 162 8.13 -8.46 2.60
CA GLN A 162 9.59 -8.43 2.45
C GLN A 162 10.12 -9.50 1.47
N GLY A 163 11.04 -9.09 0.60
CA GLY A 163 11.61 -9.93 -0.46
C GLY A 163 10.75 -10.08 -1.71
N GLN A 164 9.47 -9.69 -1.68
CA GLN A 164 8.58 -9.65 -2.85
C GLN A 164 8.63 -8.28 -3.55
N TYR A 165 7.90 -8.14 -4.65
CA TYR A 165 7.83 -6.88 -5.40
C TYR A 165 7.25 -5.73 -4.57
N TRP A 166 7.81 -4.55 -4.78
CA TRP A 166 7.33 -3.27 -4.25
C TRP A 166 7.51 -2.18 -5.32
N GLY A 167 6.53 -1.31 -5.48
CA GLY A 167 6.61 -0.19 -6.40
C GLY A 167 5.26 0.27 -6.89
N ASN A 168 5.21 0.93 -8.06
CA ASN A 168 3.98 1.49 -8.60
C ASN A 168 2.89 0.41 -8.75
N LEU A 169 1.66 0.73 -8.33
CA LEU A 169 0.49 -0.15 -8.34
C LEU A 169 0.32 -0.91 -9.66
N TYR A 170 0.37 -0.21 -10.80
CA TYR A 170 0.13 -0.85 -12.09
C TYR A 170 1.28 -1.77 -12.50
N ASP A 171 2.52 -1.37 -12.21
CA ASP A 171 3.69 -2.20 -12.49
C ASP A 171 3.69 -3.47 -11.62
N VAL A 172 3.34 -3.38 -10.33
CA VAL A 172 3.23 -4.55 -9.45
C VAL A 172 2.10 -5.47 -9.90
N LEU A 173 0.94 -4.93 -10.26
CA LEU A 173 -0.18 -5.73 -10.79
C LEU A 173 0.20 -6.47 -12.07
N LEU A 174 0.88 -5.80 -13.01
CA LEU A 174 1.40 -6.40 -14.24
C LEU A 174 2.44 -7.49 -13.95
N ALA A 175 3.39 -7.23 -13.04
CA ALA A 175 4.46 -8.15 -12.70
C ALA A 175 3.98 -9.46 -12.08
N LEU A 176 2.76 -9.50 -11.56
CA LEU A 176 2.13 -10.68 -10.97
C LEU A 176 1.23 -11.45 -11.95
N CYS A 177 0.91 -10.91 -13.13
CA CYS A 177 -0.07 -11.50 -14.04
C CYS A 177 0.30 -12.91 -14.54
N ASP A 178 1.58 -13.25 -14.63
CA ASP A 178 2.08 -14.56 -15.12
C ASP A 178 2.21 -15.63 -14.02
N HIS A 179 1.87 -15.32 -12.76
CA HIS A 179 1.71 -16.36 -11.75
C HIS A 179 0.55 -17.29 -12.11
N VAL A 180 0.70 -18.60 -11.85
CA VAL A 180 -0.27 -19.66 -12.21
C VAL A 180 -1.71 -19.32 -11.81
N ASP A 181 -1.92 -18.74 -10.62
CA ASP A 181 -3.26 -18.37 -10.13
C ASP A 181 -3.87 -17.13 -10.80
N LYS A 182 -3.04 -16.35 -11.50
CA LYS A 182 -3.38 -15.05 -12.13
C LYS A 182 -3.30 -15.09 -13.65
N GLU A 183 -2.96 -16.24 -14.22
CA GLU A 183 -2.80 -16.49 -15.65
C GLU A 183 -4.03 -16.05 -16.48
N ALA A 184 -5.22 -16.12 -15.88
CA ALA A 184 -6.45 -15.66 -16.52
C ALA A 184 -6.46 -14.14 -16.85
N THR A 185 -5.79 -13.31 -16.04
CA THR A 185 -5.61 -11.88 -16.35
C THR A 185 -4.51 -11.69 -17.41
N ALA A 186 -3.41 -12.44 -17.32
CA ALA A 186 -2.37 -12.41 -18.36
C ALA A 186 -2.88 -12.79 -19.75
N ARG A 187 -3.79 -13.76 -19.84
CA ARG A 187 -4.43 -14.15 -21.12
C ARG A 187 -5.26 -13.04 -21.75
N CYS A 188 -5.66 -12.04 -20.98
CA CYS A 188 -6.38 -10.87 -21.50
C CYS A 188 -5.44 -9.73 -21.91
N LEU A 189 -4.12 -9.85 -21.72
CA LEU A 189 -3.14 -8.86 -22.15
C LEU A 189 -2.71 -9.13 -23.60
N ALA A 190 -2.62 -8.06 -24.39
CA ALA A 190 -2.23 -8.10 -25.79
C ALA A 190 -0.74 -8.40 -26.02
N SER A 191 0.13 -8.13 -25.05
CA SER A 191 1.58 -8.39 -25.16
C SER A 191 2.20 -8.79 -23.83
N ALA A 192 3.00 -9.87 -23.83
CA ALA A 192 3.79 -10.28 -22.66
C ALA A 192 4.97 -9.33 -22.35
N SER A 193 5.36 -8.44 -23.29
CA SER A 193 6.49 -7.53 -23.11
C SER A 193 6.27 -6.50 -21.99
N CYS A 194 4.99 -6.16 -21.71
CA CYS A 194 4.66 -5.19 -20.65
C CYS A 194 5.00 -5.72 -19.25
N ILE A 195 4.92 -7.05 -19.03
CA ILE A 195 5.24 -7.69 -17.74
C ILE A 195 6.74 -7.56 -17.43
N ALA A 196 7.59 -7.88 -18.41
CA ALA A 196 9.05 -7.78 -18.25
C ALA A 196 9.49 -6.33 -17.99
N GLN A 197 8.90 -5.37 -18.72
CA GLN A 197 9.17 -3.95 -18.53
C GLN A 197 8.71 -3.44 -17.16
N ALA A 198 7.53 -3.86 -16.70
CA ALA A 198 7.02 -3.54 -15.37
C ALA A 198 8.00 -4.01 -14.29
N ARG A 199 8.43 -5.27 -14.35
CA ARG A 199 9.40 -5.86 -13.41
C ARG A 199 10.71 -5.08 -13.33
N ALA A 200 11.21 -4.57 -14.46
CA ALA A 200 12.44 -3.79 -14.49
C ALA A 200 12.36 -2.47 -13.70
N ARG A 201 11.16 -1.97 -13.41
CA ARG A 201 10.91 -0.73 -12.64
C ARG A 201 10.58 -0.98 -11.16
N LEU A 202 10.45 -2.24 -10.75
CA LEU A 202 10.09 -2.60 -9.38
C LEU A 202 11.32 -2.71 -8.48
N LYS A 203 11.11 -2.45 -7.19
CA LYS A 203 12.03 -2.77 -6.11
C LYS A 203 11.58 -4.03 -5.39
N LYS A 204 12.39 -4.47 -4.43
CA LYS A 204 11.99 -5.48 -3.45
C LYS A 204 11.58 -4.79 -2.15
N ALA A 205 10.45 -5.19 -1.59
CA ALA A 205 10.06 -4.79 -0.24
C ALA A 205 11.14 -5.20 0.77
N ARG A 206 11.44 -4.31 1.72
CA ARG A 206 12.46 -4.51 2.75
C ARG A 206 11.85 -4.82 4.12
N PRO A 207 12.59 -5.52 5.00
CA PRO A 207 12.21 -5.64 6.40
C PRO A 207 12.08 -4.27 7.07
N LEU A 208 11.29 -4.19 8.13
CA LEU A 208 11.17 -3.02 8.99
C LEU A 208 12.53 -2.77 9.69
N PRO A 209 13.20 -1.63 9.44
CA PRO A 209 14.47 -1.31 10.09
C PRO A 209 14.28 -0.74 11.51
N GLY A 210 13.05 -0.35 11.83
CA GLY A 210 12.64 0.45 12.98
C GLY A 210 11.54 1.42 12.53
N PHE A 211 10.68 1.82 13.46
CA PHE A 211 9.63 2.77 13.15
C PHE A 211 10.16 4.20 13.15
N LEU A 212 9.72 5.01 12.18
CA LEU A 212 9.96 6.45 12.20
C LEU A 212 8.88 7.13 13.04
N ILE A 213 9.06 7.17 14.36
CA ILE A 213 8.12 7.80 15.29
C ILE A 213 8.87 8.83 16.13
N PRO A 214 8.55 10.12 16.01
CA PRO A 214 9.04 11.15 16.93
C PRO A 214 8.58 10.90 18.37
N ASP A 215 9.39 11.28 19.35
CA ASP A 215 9.10 11.06 20.77
C ASP A 215 7.78 11.71 21.22
N ASP A 216 7.44 12.87 20.67
CA ASP A 216 6.22 13.64 20.98
C ASP A 216 4.93 13.07 20.34
N GLU A 217 5.06 12.09 19.44
CA GLU A 217 3.96 11.40 18.78
C GLU A 217 3.81 9.93 19.21
N TYR A 218 4.74 9.44 20.05
CA TYR A 218 4.85 8.03 20.40
C TYR A 218 3.58 7.47 21.06
N ASP A 219 2.99 8.18 22.02
CA ASP A 219 1.82 7.69 22.75
C ASP A 219 0.60 7.55 21.83
N GLN A 220 0.42 8.48 20.88
CA GLN A 220 -0.67 8.49 19.93
C GLN A 220 -0.54 7.35 18.91
N VAL A 221 0.68 7.08 18.43
CA VAL A 221 0.96 6.12 17.35
C VAL A 221 1.17 4.70 17.87
N SER A 222 1.77 4.54 19.05
CA SER A 222 2.10 3.22 19.61
C SER A 222 0.85 2.36 19.83
N SER A 223 -0.29 2.96 20.19
CA SER A 223 -1.58 2.26 20.34
C SER A 223 -2.03 1.54 19.07
N PHE A 224 -1.84 2.16 17.89
CA PHE A 224 -2.11 1.53 16.59
C PHE A 224 -1.19 0.33 16.36
N ILE A 225 0.11 0.50 16.57
CA ILE A 225 1.11 -0.55 16.33
C ILE A 225 0.86 -1.74 17.28
N GLN A 226 0.61 -1.47 18.56
CA GLN A 226 0.29 -2.50 19.54
C GLN A 226 -1.00 -3.24 19.16
N SER A 227 -2.03 -2.52 18.68
CA SER A 227 -3.25 -3.16 18.17
C SER A 227 -2.94 -4.13 17.03
N VAL A 228 -2.02 -3.82 16.11
CA VAL A 228 -1.64 -4.77 15.06
C VAL A 228 -0.91 -5.98 15.65
N LEU A 229 0.08 -5.75 16.50
CA LEU A 229 0.97 -6.80 17.02
C LEU A 229 0.26 -7.78 17.98
N GLN A 230 -0.80 -7.35 18.65
CA GLN A 230 -1.56 -8.15 19.61
C GLN A 230 -2.68 -9.00 18.97
N GLU A 231 -3.04 -8.73 17.71
CA GLU A 231 -4.05 -9.52 16.99
C GLU A 231 -3.57 -10.96 16.76
N ASN A 232 -4.52 -11.88 16.59
CA ASN A 232 -4.24 -13.30 16.40
C ASN A 232 -4.68 -13.76 15.01
N ILE A 233 -3.79 -14.46 14.32
CA ILE A 233 -4.11 -15.16 13.06
C ILE A 233 -3.82 -16.63 13.25
N ALA A 234 -4.85 -17.47 13.06
CA ALA A 234 -4.76 -18.92 13.21
C ALA A 234 -4.11 -19.37 14.54
N GLY A 235 -4.43 -18.67 15.64
CA GLY A 235 -3.94 -18.99 16.99
C GLY A 235 -2.52 -18.52 17.30
N LYS A 236 -1.88 -17.75 16.43
CA LYS A 236 -0.57 -17.12 16.68
C LYS A 236 -0.72 -15.60 16.71
N ARG A 237 -0.02 -14.95 17.64
CA ARG A 237 0.05 -13.48 17.67
C ARG A 237 0.77 -12.97 16.43
N VAL A 238 0.31 -11.86 15.87
CA VAL A 238 0.95 -11.21 14.73
C VAL A 238 2.42 -10.92 15.02
N GLU A 239 2.75 -10.44 16.22
CA GLU A 239 4.12 -10.22 16.65
C GLU A 239 5.02 -11.47 16.51
N ASP A 240 4.51 -12.64 16.90
CA ASP A 240 5.28 -13.88 16.83
C ASP A 240 5.50 -14.30 15.36
N ILE A 241 4.47 -14.14 14.52
CA ILE A 241 4.56 -14.43 13.09
C ILE A 241 5.60 -13.53 12.42
N LEU A 242 5.57 -12.22 12.68
CA LEU A 242 6.50 -11.25 12.08
C LEU A 242 7.94 -11.47 12.54
N ASN A 243 8.14 -11.94 13.79
CA ASN A 243 9.46 -12.27 14.32
C ASN A 243 9.93 -13.70 13.98
N GLY A 244 9.18 -14.46 13.18
CA GLY A 244 9.51 -15.85 12.83
C GLY A 244 9.46 -16.83 14.00
N LYS A 245 8.82 -16.46 15.12
CA LYS A 245 8.66 -17.31 16.31
C LYS A 245 7.51 -18.28 16.06
N GLY A 246 7.81 -19.59 16.09
CA GLY A 246 6.80 -20.65 15.94
C GLY A 246 6.80 -21.42 14.61
N SER A 247 7.93 -21.46 13.89
CA SER A 247 8.18 -22.37 12.74
C SER A 247 8.74 -23.75 13.16
N HIS A 248 8.77 -24.04 14.45
CA HIS A 248 9.16 -25.33 15.01
C HIS A 248 8.09 -25.80 16.01
N ALA A 249 7.14 -26.58 15.50
CA ALA A 249 6.35 -27.55 16.24
C ALA A 249 5.87 -28.61 15.24
#